data_AF-A0A969DHZ7-F1
#
_entry.id   AF-A0A969DHZ7-F1
#
_cell.length_a   1.000
_cell.length_b   1.000
_cell.length_c   1.000
_cell.angle_alpha   90.00
_cell.angle_beta   90.00
_cell.angle_gamma   90.00
#
_symmetry.space_group_name_H-M   'P 1'
#
loop_
_entity.id
_entity.type
_entity.pdbx_description
1 polymer ?
#
loop_
_entity_poly.entity_id
_entity_poly.type
_entity_poly.pdbx_seq_one_letter_code
_entity_poly.pdbx_strand_id
1 'polypeptide(L)'
;MRVLLDFDGTLCPDPCGSPPRTPPDPLAAEVLRELRTAGHTILVLSCRAHSPSPDGWRARAAVREIEAYLRRHEIPFDEILACKPPRGRRHR
;
A
#
# COMPACT_ATOMS: atom_id res chain seq x y z
N MET A 1 -12.57 5.29 -12.78
CA MET A 1 -12.18 3.85 -12.81
C MET A 1 -11.51 3.48 -11.49
N ARG A 2 -11.37 2.20 -11.15
CA ARG A 2 -10.56 1.76 -9.98
C ARG A 2 -9.12 1.54 -10.40
N VAL A 3 -8.18 2.20 -9.72
CA VAL A 3 -6.73 2.05 -9.93
C VAL A 3 -6.17 1.30 -8.73
N LEU A 4 -5.60 0.12 -8.98
CA LEU A 4 -5.02 -0.73 -7.95
C LEU A 4 -3.49 -0.64 -8.02
N LEU A 5 -2.86 -0.26 -6.91
CA LEU A 5 -1.44 0.03 -6.85
C LEU A 5 -0.76 -0.89 -5.85
N ASP A 6 0.44 -1.34 -6.19
CA ASP A 6 1.30 -1.97 -5.18
C ASP A 6 1.80 -0.92 -4.19
N PHE A 7 2.11 -1.32 -2.96
CA PHE A 7 2.70 -0.41 -1.97
C PHE A 7 4.23 -0.46 -2.04
N ASP A 8 4.81 -1.60 -1.69
CA ASP A 8 6.25 -1.81 -1.57
C ASP A 8 6.94 -1.80 -2.94
N GLY A 9 7.96 -0.96 -3.09
CA GLY A 9 8.68 -0.74 -4.35
C GLY A 9 7.89 0.03 -5.42
N THR A 10 6.70 0.53 -5.11
CA THR A 10 5.90 1.39 -6.02
C THR A 10 5.60 2.74 -5.38
N LEU A 11 4.86 2.74 -4.25
CA LEU A 11 4.56 3.98 -3.50
C LEU A 11 5.58 4.22 -2.39
N CYS A 12 6.09 3.14 -1.79
CA CYS A 12 7.13 3.18 -0.77
C CYS A 12 8.41 2.55 -1.33
N PRO A 13 9.55 3.26 -1.38
CA PRO A 13 10.81 2.68 -1.86
C PRO A 13 11.37 1.57 -0.97
N ASP A 14 10.97 1.55 0.31
CA ASP A 14 11.48 0.57 1.26
C ASP A 14 10.94 -0.84 0.96
N PRO A 15 11.75 -1.88 1.17
CA PRO A 15 11.32 -3.25 0.92
C PRO A 15 10.22 -3.68 1.90
N CYS A 16 9.38 -4.61 1.44
CA CYS A 16 8.36 -5.23 2.28
C CYS A 16 8.97 -5.84 3.55
N GLY A 17 8.42 -5.49 4.72
CA GLY A 17 8.88 -5.93 6.03
C GLY A 17 9.78 -4.93 6.76
N SER A 18 10.28 -3.89 6.08
CA SER A 18 10.94 -2.76 6.71
C SER A 18 9.94 -1.64 7.01
N PRO A 19 10.07 -0.92 8.14
CA PRO A 19 9.25 0.26 8.40
C PRO A 19 9.39 1.30 7.27
N PRO A 20 8.29 1.86 6.75
CA PRO A 20 8.34 2.78 5.62
C PRO A 20 8.80 4.16 6.09
N ARG A 21 10.06 4.49 5.81
CA ARG A 21 10.76 5.70 6.28
C ARG A 21 11.22 6.56 5.12
N THR A 22 11.56 5.96 3.99
CA THR A 22 12.05 6.67 2.81
C THR A 22 10.89 7.41 2.15
N PRO A 23 11.03 8.72 1.84
CA PRO A 23 10.00 9.47 1.13
C PRO A 23 9.62 8.81 -0.22
N PRO A 24 8.38 8.96 -0.68
CA PRO A 24 7.95 8.43 -1.97
C PRO A 24 8.63 9.19 -3.12
N ASP A 25 8.56 8.63 -4.33
CA ASP A 25 8.85 9.39 -5.54
C ASP A 25 7.86 10.58 -5.63
N PRO A 26 8.34 11.84 -5.73
CA PRO A 26 7.47 13.00 -5.85
C PRO A 26 6.44 12.90 -6.98
N LEU A 27 6.81 12.30 -8.12
CA LEU A 27 5.92 12.14 -9.27
C LEU A 27 4.79 11.15 -8.98
N ALA A 28 5.03 10.14 -8.14
CA ALA A 28 3.97 9.19 -7.77
C ALA A 28 2.83 9.90 -7.03
N ALA A 29 3.15 10.80 -6.11
CA ALA A 29 2.13 11.55 -5.38
C ALA A 29 1.35 12.51 -6.29
N GLU A 30 2.04 13.17 -7.24
CA GLU A 30 1.41 14.06 -8.23
C GLU A 30 0.42 13.30 -9.12
N VAL A 31 0.87 12.22 -9.77
CA VAL A 31 0.04 11.38 -10.65
C VAL A 31 -1.21 10.87 -9.93
N LEU A 32 -1.08 10.45 -8.66
CA LEU A 32 -2.23 9.96 -7.90
C LEU A 32 -3.23 11.06 -7.54
N ARG A 33 -2.78 12.31 -7.33
CA ARG A 33 -3.68 13.46 -7.15
C ARG A 33 -4.42 13.81 -8.43
N GLU A 34 -3.75 13.75 -9.58
CA GLU A 34 -4.39 13.93 -10.88
C GLU A 34 -5.45 12.86 -11.13
N LEU A 35 -5.12 11.59 -10.90
CA LEU A 35 -6.07 10.48 -11.02
C LEU A 35 -7.28 10.65 -10.09
N ARG A 36 -7.07 11.06 -8.83
CA ARG A 36 -8.18 11.35 -7.93
C ARG A 36 -9.05 12.51 -8.42
N THR A 37 -8.43 13.59 -8.89
CA THR A 37 -9.14 14.77 -9.43
C THR A 37 -9.96 14.40 -10.68
N ALA A 38 -9.47 13.47 -11.49
CA ALA A 38 -10.20 12.90 -12.62
C ALA A 38 -11.30 11.89 -12.24
N GLY A 39 -11.58 11.71 -10.94
CA GLY A 39 -12.68 10.85 -10.46
C GLY A 39 -12.33 9.37 -10.39
N HIS A 40 -11.04 9.00 -10.35
CA HIS A 40 -10.63 7.63 -10.12
C HIS A 40 -10.63 7.27 -8.62
N THR A 41 -10.97 6.02 -8.33
CA THR A 41 -10.82 5.44 -6.99
C THR A 41 -9.43 4.81 -6.88
N ILE A 42 -8.68 5.17 -5.85
CA ILE A 42 -7.30 4.74 -5.62
C ILE A 42 -7.27 3.68 -4.52
N LEU A 43 -6.91 2.45 -4.91
CA LEU A 43 -6.83 1.30 -4.01
C LEU A 43 -5.36 0.90 -3.84
N VAL A 44 -4.89 0.81 -2.59
CA VAL A 44 -3.51 0.40 -2.28
C VAL A 44 -3.50 -1.06 -1.85
N LEU A 45 -2.75 -1.90 -2.55
CA LEU A 45 -2.62 -3.32 -2.32
C LEU A 45 -1.22 -3.63 -1.79
N SER A 46 -1.11 -4.35 -0.68
CA SER A 46 0.19 -4.72 -0.09
C SER A 46 0.23 -6.15 0.42
N CYS A 47 1.42 -6.75 0.34
CA CYS A 47 1.72 -8.07 0.90
C CYS A 47 2.37 -7.98 2.29
N ARG A 48 2.45 -6.80 2.93
CA ARG A 48 3.05 -6.64 4.27
C ARG A 48 2.44 -7.56 5.33
N ALA A 49 1.17 -7.95 5.18
CA ALA A 49 0.50 -8.95 6.02
C ALA A 49 0.71 -10.42 5.58
N HIS A 50 1.81 -10.73 4.88
CA HIS A 50 2.12 -12.02 4.21
C HIS A 50 1.95 -13.29 5.06
N SER A 51 1.91 -13.17 6.38
CA SER A 51 1.61 -14.28 7.28
C SER A 51 0.30 -13.97 8.03
N PRO A 52 -0.83 -14.60 7.65
CA PRO A 52 -2.11 -14.34 8.30
C PRO A 52 -2.02 -14.65 9.79
N SER A 53 -2.67 -13.82 10.61
CA SER A 53 -2.92 -14.13 12.02
C SER A 53 -4.38 -14.55 12.19
N PRO A 54 -4.70 -15.48 13.11
CA PRO A 54 -6.07 -15.99 13.29
C PRO A 54 -7.13 -14.91 13.52
N ASP A 55 -6.72 -13.80 14.14
CA ASP A 55 -7.54 -12.66 14.48
C ASP A 55 -7.39 -11.47 13.52
N GLY A 56 -6.59 -11.60 12.45
CA GLY A 56 -6.28 -10.53 11.50
C GLY A 56 -5.45 -9.35 12.03
N TRP A 57 -4.86 -9.41 13.23
CA TRP A 57 -4.04 -8.32 13.79
C TRP A 57 -2.91 -7.87 12.86
N ARG A 58 -2.27 -8.79 12.14
CA ARG A 58 -1.18 -8.46 11.21
C ARG A 58 -1.66 -7.64 10.02
N ALA A 59 -2.84 -7.95 9.49
CA ALA A 59 -3.46 -7.17 8.43
C ALA A 59 -3.82 -5.76 8.92
N ARG A 60 -4.41 -5.64 10.11
CA ARG A 60 -4.71 -4.33 10.72
C ARG A 60 -3.47 -3.50 10.98
N ALA A 61 -2.39 -4.13 11.47
CA ALA A 61 -1.12 -3.45 11.70
C ALA A 61 -0.50 -2.95 10.39
N ALA A 62 -0.49 -3.78 9.34
CA ALA A 62 -0.02 -3.37 8.02
C ALA A 62 -0.86 -2.23 7.44
N VAL A 63 -2.19 -2.28 7.54
CA VAL A 63 -3.08 -1.18 7.09
C VAL A 63 -2.74 0.12 7.81
N ARG A 64 -2.57 0.10 9.13
CA ARG A 64 -2.22 1.29 9.92
C ARG A 64 -0.86 1.87 9.54
N GLU A 65 0.12 1.00 9.31
CA GLU A 65 1.46 1.43 8.88
C GLU A 65 1.44 2.10 7.50
N ILE A 66 0.75 1.47 6.54
CA ILE A 66 0.56 2.01 5.19
C ILE A 66 -0.20 3.33 5.24
N GLU A 67 -1.32 3.38 5.97
CA GLU A 67 -2.13 4.59 6.13
C GLU A 67 -1.31 5.75 6.70
N ALA A 68 -0.54 5.50 7.77
CA ALA A 68 0.30 6.52 8.39
C ALA A 68 1.33 7.08 7.39
N TYR A 69 1.95 6.21 6.58
CA TYR A 69 2.88 6.62 5.54
C TYR A 69 2.20 7.47 4.44
N LEU A 70 1.09 7.00 3.89
CA LEU A 70 0.36 7.70 2.83
C LEU A 70 -0.13 9.08 3.30
N ARG A 71 -0.65 9.17 4.53
CA ARG A 71 -1.09 10.44 5.12
C ARG A 71 0.08 11.39 5.36
N ARG A 72 1.19 10.89 5.89
CA ARG A 72 2.40 11.69 6.13
C ARG A 72 2.93 12.35 4.86
N HIS A 73 2.80 11.68 3.72
CA HIS A 73 3.30 12.15 2.43
C HIS A 73 2.20 12.70 1.52
N GLU A 74 0.99 12.92 2.06
CA GLU A 74 -0.16 13.48 1.33
C GLU A 74 -0.46 12.73 0.02
N ILE A 75 -0.30 11.40 0.04
CA ILE A 75 -0.65 10.51 -1.07
C ILE A 75 -2.14 10.16 -0.94
N PRO A 76 -2.96 10.45 -1.96
CA PRO A 76 -4.37 10.10 -1.92
C PRO A 76 -4.59 8.59 -2.02
N PHE A 77 -5.54 8.08 -1.24
CA PHE A 77 -6.06 6.72 -1.31
C PHE A 77 -7.51 6.70 -0.82
N ASP A 78 -8.27 5.70 -1.25
CA ASP A 78 -9.65 5.45 -0.81
C ASP A 78 -9.75 4.17 0.02
N GLU A 79 -9.00 3.12 -0.34
CA GLU A 79 -8.94 1.87 0.43
C GLU A 79 -7.53 1.27 0.48
N ILE A 80 -7.24 0.52 1.55
CA ILE A 80 -5.99 -0.24 1.72
C ILE A 80 -6.33 -1.72 1.89
N LEU A 81 -5.79 -2.56 1.01
CA LEU A 81 -5.98 -3.99 0.93
C LEU A 81 -4.68 -4.70 1.36
N ALA A 82 -4.58 -5.06 2.64
CA ALA A 82 -3.45 -5.83 3.18
C ALA A 82 -3.67 -7.34 3.07
N CYS A 83 -4.05 -7.83 1.88
CA CYS A 83 -4.37 -9.24 1.62
C CYS A 83 -3.59 -9.82 0.43
N LYS A 84 -2.63 -9.08 -0.13
CA LYS A 84 -1.86 -9.55 -1.30
C LYS A 84 -1.02 -10.77 -0.91
N PRO A 85 -1.11 -11.88 -1.66
CA PRO A 85 -0.23 -13.02 -1.42
C PRO A 85 1.22 -12.63 -1.71
N PRO A 86 2.20 -13.06 -0.89
CA PRO A 86 3.61 -12.83 -1.17
C PRO A 86 4.03 -13.58 -2.44
N ARG A 87 4.94 -13.01 -3.23
CA ARG A 87 5.54 -13.72 -4.37
C ARG A 87 6.26 -14.97 -3.85
N GLY A 88 6.01 -16.14 -4.43
CA GLY A 88 6.78 -17.37 -4.17
C GLY A 88 6.14 -18.42 -3.25
N ARG A 89 4.95 -18.19 -2.68
CA ARG A 89 4.19 -19.31 -2.09
C ARG A 89 3.58 -20.13 -3.22
N ARG A 90 4.32 -21.11 -3.74
CA ARG A 90 3.71 -22.30 -4.33
C ARG A 90 2.86 -22.93 -3.23
N HIS A 91 1.56 -23.03 -3.44
CA HIS A 91 0.74 -23.95 -2.67
C HIS A 91 1.40 -25.34 -2.80
N ARG A 92 2.11 -25.77 -1.76
CA ARG A 92 2.43 -27.19 -1.56
C ARG A 92 1.33 -27.77 -0.72
#